data_AF-A0A6G4VIP3-F1
#
_entry.id   AF-A0A6G4VIP3-F1
#
_cell.length_a   1.000
_cell.length_b   1.000
_cell.length_c   1.000
_cell.angle_alpha   90.00
_cell.angle_beta   90.00
_cell.angle_gamma   90.00
#
_symmetry.space_group_name_H-M   'P 1'
#
loop_
_entity.id
_entity.type
_entity.pdbx_description
1 polymer ?
#
loop_
_entity_poly.entity_id
_entity_poly.type
_entity_poly.pdbx_seq_one_letter_code
_entity_poly.pdbx_strand_id
1 'polypeptide(L)' 'MTSLPGDSDNGGSVTEPQPIVCARCGATSEGPQPTWTCSVENGTRHYFCDNCARANLRAIEGRLDSSWW' A
#
# COMPACT_ATOMS: atom_id res chain seq x y z
N MET A 1 29.54 12.69 36.82
CA MET A 1 29.91 12.09 35.53
C MET A 1 29.35 10.68 35.53
N THR A 2 28.17 10.49 34.96
CA THR A 2 27.56 9.16 34.83
C THR A 2 27.19 9.02 33.37
N SER A 3 28.03 8.30 32.64
CA SER A 3 27.90 8.09 31.20
C SER A 3 26.70 7.19 30.91
N LEU A 4 25.81 7.64 30.03
CA LEU A 4 24.75 6.83 29.44
C LEU A 4 25.37 5.93 28.35
N PRO A 5 25.07 4.62 28.29
CA PRO A 5 25.47 3.80 27.16
C PRO A 5 24.59 4.10 25.94
N GLY A 6 25.26 4.11 24.79
CA GLY A 6 24.79 4.64 23.52
C GLY A 6 23.55 3.94 22.95
N ASP A 7 22.71 4.79 22.39
CA ASP A 7 21.66 4.45 21.44
C ASP A 7 22.29 3.67 20.28
N SER A 8 21.95 2.39 20.18
CA SER A 8 22.33 1.58 19.02
C SER A 8 21.34 1.94 17.93
N ASP A 9 21.72 2.91 17.10
CA ASP A 9 21.10 3.18 15.81
C ASP A 9 21.06 1.86 15.03
N ASN A 10 19.92 1.19 15.11
CA ASN A 10 19.61 0.03 14.29
C ASN A 10 19.43 0.60 12.89
N GLY A 11 20.51 0.63 12.13
CA GLY A 11 20.54 0.98 10.72
C GLY A 11 19.60 0.04 9.96
N GLY A 12 18.32 0.40 9.96
CA GLY A 12 17.26 -0.27 9.25
C GLY A 12 17.64 -0.27 7.79
N SER A 13 18.11 -1.44 7.35
CA SER A 13 18.39 -1.76 5.97
C SER A 13 17.35 -1.09 5.08
N VAL A 14 17.79 -0.12 4.26
CA VAL A 14 16.99 0.45 3.20
C VAL A 14 16.57 -0.75 2.36
N THR A 15 15.35 -1.22 2.60
CA THR A 15 14.79 -2.33 1.86
C THR A 15 14.63 -1.78 0.47
N GLU A 16 15.54 -2.13 -0.43
CA GLU A 16 15.40 -1.81 -1.84
C GLU A 16 13.99 -2.22 -2.21
N PRO A 17 13.18 -1.25 -2.68
CA PRO A 17 11.76 -1.47 -2.76
C PRO A 17 11.53 -2.63 -3.74
N GLN A 18 10.95 -3.71 -3.22
CA GLN A 18 10.72 -4.90 -4.02
C GLN A 18 9.66 -4.56 -5.06
N PRO A 19 9.84 -5.00 -6.32
CA PRO A 19 8.88 -4.69 -7.35
C PRO A 19 7.52 -5.31 -6.99
N ILE A 20 6.48 -4.47 -6.95
CA ILE A 20 5.10 -4.91 -6.73
C ILE A 20 4.35 -4.99 -8.05
N VAL A 21 3.36 -5.86 -8.11
CA VAL A 21 2.54 -6.10 -9.31
C VAL A 21 1.08 -5.83 -9.01
N CYS A 22 0.40 -5.12 -9.91
CA CYS A 22 -1.03 -4.87 -9.79
C CYS A 22 -1.81 -6.17 -9.99
N ALA A 23 -2.60 -6.57 -9.00
CA ALA A 23 -3.41 -7.77 -9.03
C ALA A 23 -4.50 -7.77 -10.12
N ARG A 24 -4.84 -6.59 -10.67
CA ARG A 24 -5.88 -6.43 -11.70
C ARG A 24 -5.34 -6.38 -13.12
N CYS A 25 -4.34 -5.53 -13.39
CA CYS A 25 -3.84 -5.29 -14.75
C CYS A 25 -2.40 -5.75 -14.99
N GLY A 26 -1.70 -6.25 -13.96
CA GLY A 26 -0.32 -6.72 -14.08
C GLY A 26 0.74 -5.61 -14.17
N ALA A 27 0.36 -4.33 -14.05
CA ALA A 27 1.33 -3.23 -14.02
C ALA A 27 2.37 -3.46 -12.90
N THR A 28 3.64 -3.22 -13.18
CA THR A 28 4.74 -3.38 -12.23
C THR A 28 5.22 -2.01 -11.74
N SER A 29 5.62 -1.93 -10.48
CA SER A 29 6.30 -0.76 -9.92
C SER A 29 7.49 -1.25 -9.11
N GLU A 30 8.61 -0.53 -9.15
CA GLU A 30 9.83 -0.79 -8.37
C GLU A 30 9.62 -0.67 -6.85
N GLY A 31 8.39 -0.61 -6.37
CA GLY A 31 8.06 -0.42 -4.96
C GLY A 31 6.61 -0.05 -4.70
N PRO A 32 6.15 -0.16 -3.44
CA PRO A 32 4.89 0.44 -3.02
C PRO A 32 4.95 1.95 -3.22
N GLN A 33 4.32 2.43 -4.30
CA GLN A 33 4.17 3.86 -4.50
C GLN A 33 3.07 4.40 -3.58
N PRO A 34 3.18 5.63 -3.08
CA PRO A 34 2.16 6.23 -2.21
C PRO A 34 0.75 6.26 -2.81
N THR A 35 0.66 6.21 -4.14
CA THR A 35 -0.59 6.25 -4.92
C THR A 35 -1.22 4.88 -5.16
N TRP A 36 -0.52 3.78 -4.82
CA TRP A 36 -1.04 2.43 -4.98
C TRP A 36 -1.85 2.03 -3.75
N THR A 37 -2.94 1.32 -3.96
CA THR A 37 -3.75 0.80 -2.86
C THR A 37 -3.29 -0.61 -2.50
N CYS A 38 -3.12 -0.86 -1.20
CA CYS A 38 -2.87 -2.20 -0.65
C CYS A 38 -4.14 -2.67 0.04
N SER A 39 -4.72 -3.76 -0.46
CA SER A 39 -5.85 -4.45 0.14
C SER A 39 -5.39 -5.78 0.74
N VAL A 40 -6.04 -6.22 1.82
CA VAL A 40 -5.79 -7.53 2.42
C VAL A 40 -7.06 -8.35 2.29
N GLU A 41 -7.00 -9.39 1.47
CA GLU A 41 -8.13 -10.29 1.21
C GLU A 41 -7.72 -11.70 1.63
N ASN A 42 -8.49 -12.32 2.54
CA ASN A 42 -8.17 -13.65 3.09
C ASN A 42 -6.74 -13.77 3.63
N GLY A 43 -6.21 -12.70 4.22
CA GLY A 43 -4.83 -12.63 4.72
C GLY A 43 -3.76 -12.39 3.64
N THR A 44 -4.13 -12.33 2.37
CA THR A 44 -3.21 -12.07 1.24
C THR A 44 -3.22 -10.59 0.88
N ARG A 45 -2.03 -9.99 0.72
CA ARG A 45 -1.88 -8.59 0.28
C ARG A 45 -2.01 -8.51 -1.23
N HIS A 46 -2.98 -7.74 -1.71
CA HIS A 46 -3.16 -7.40 -3.10
C HIS A 46 -2.85 -5.92 -3.32
N TYR A 47 -2.00 -5.63 -4.30
CA TYR A 47 -1.66 -4.27 -4.69
C TYR A 47 -2.43 -3.86 -5.94
N PHE A 48 -2.94 -2.64 -5.96
CA PHE A 48 -3.64 -2.06 -7.10
C PHE A 48 -2.99 -0.73 -7.49
N CYS A 49 -2.70 -0.57 -8.79
CA CYS A 49 -2.21 0.70 -9.30
C CYS A 49 -3.29 1.79 -9.20
N ASP A 50 -2.88 3.06 -9.18
CA ASP A 50 -3.75 4.23 -9.03
C ASP A 50 -5.00 4.17 -9.95
N ASN A 51 -4.81 3.82 -11.22
CA ASN A 51 -5.90 3.70 -12.19
C ASN A 51 -6.90 2.57 -11.81
N CYS A 52 -6.40 1.40 -11.43
CA CYS A 52 -7.25 0.27 -11.03
C CYS A 52 -7.97 0.52 -9.71
N ALA A 53 -7.30 1.19 -8.76
CA ALA A 53 -7.88 1.60 -7.48
C ALA A 53 -9.03 2.59 -7.69
N ARG A 54 -8.81 3.65 -8.48
CA ARG A 54 -9.85 4.65 -8.81
C ARG A 54 -11.03 4.05 -9.58
N ALA A 55 -10.76 3.14 -10.51
CA ALA A 55 -11.81 2.43 -11.23
C ALA A 55 -12.67 1.54 -10.29
N ASN A 56 -12.06 0.97 -9.24
CA ASN A 56 -12.80 0.18 -8.23
C ASN A 56 -13.66 1.07 -7.33
N LEU A 57 -13.15 2.22 -6.88
CA LEU A 57 -13.92 3.18 -6.07
C LEU A 57 -15.18 3.67 -6.81
N ARG A 58 -15.06 4.02 -8.10
CA ARG A 58 -16.21 4.41 -8.94
C ARG A 58 -17.30 3.34 -9.04
N ALA A 59 -16.93 2.05 -9.00
CA ALA A 59 -17.88 0.96 -9.06
C ALA A 59 -18.65 0.76 -7.74
N ILE A 60 -18.09 1.22 -6.61
CA ILE A 60 -18.69 1.16 -5.27
C ILE A 60 -19.58 2.39 -5.02
N GLU A 61 -19.18 3.57 -5.49
CA GLU A 61 -19.96 4.81 -5.37
C GLU A 61 -21.35 4.72 -6.05
N GLY A 62 -21.50 3.90 -7.09
CA GLY A 62 -22.81 3.64 -7.73
C GLY A 62 -23.73 2.68 -6.96
N ARG A 63 -23.27 2.08 -5.86
CA ARG A 63 -24.02 1.11 -5.03
C ARG A 63 -24.25 1.57 -3.58
N LEU A 64 -23.62 2.65 -3.12
CA LEU A 64 -24.02 3.24 -1.85
C LEU A 64 -25.36 3.95 -2.06
N ASP A 65 -26.42 3.29 -1.63
CA ASP A 65 -27.75 3.85 -1.56
C ASP A 65 -27.65 5.19 -0.80
N SER A 66 -28.16 6.25 -1.42
CA SER A 66 -28.16 7.63 -0.92
C SER A 66 -29.00 7.81 0.35
N SER A 67 -29.25 6.77 1.13
CA SER A 67 -30.07 6.75 2.35
C SER A 67 -29.28 7.02 3.64
N TRP A 68 -27.99 7.37 3.54
CA TRP A 68 -27.14 7.71 4.70
C TRP A 68 -27.07 9.23 5.00
N TRP A 69 -27.64 10.13 4.19
CA TRP A 69 -27.76 11.54 4.60
C TRP A 69 -28.84 11.75 5.65
#